data_AF-A0A3D2K252-F1
#
_entry.id   AF-A0A3D2K252-F1
#
_cell.length_a   1.000
_cell.length_b   1.000
_cell.length_c   1.000
_cell.angle_alpha   90.00
_cell.angle_beta   90.00
_cell.angle_gamma   90.00
#
_symmetry.space_group_name_H-M   'P 1'
#
loop_
_entity.id
_entity.type
_entity.pdbx_description
1 polymer ?
#
loop_
_entity_poly.entity_id
_entity_poly.type
_entity_poly.pdbx_seq_one_letter_code
_entity_poly.pdbx_strand_id
1 'polypeptide(L)'
;MGIVGYEGTAGPEEPYGFKINQNDQLQWGVSKTYVNFDNFHTTTSNGTWTHLVGTFDTTTGVSTLYVNGTAAGTANPGVNAIGSATRLFSFGRYDNSTSYNLDGSIDDVQLYDEVLDSTEVASLFANPGLDLASIPEPSSTALLVLGGLALILRRRN
;
A
#
# COMPACT_ATOMS: atom_id res chain seq x y z
N MET A 1 6.04 -12.97 10.20
CA MET A 1 6.30 -13.44 8.83
C MET A 1 6.33 -12.23 7.93
N GLY A 2 7.31 -12.11 7.02
CA GLY A 2 7.37 -10.99 6.07
C GLY A 2 6.49 -11.27 4.85
N ILE A 3 5.70 -10.28 4.42
CA ILE A 3 4.90 -10.37 3.18
C ILE A 3 5.64 -9.62 2.08
N VAL A 4 5.86 -8.31 2.24
CA VAL A 4 6.59 -7.50 1.26
C VAL A 4 7.10 -6.23 1.93
N GLY A 5 8.38 -5.91 1.76
CA GLY A 5 8.96 -4.76 2.47
C GLY A 5 10.44 -4.88 2.77
N TYR A 6 10.94 -3.88 3.49
CA TYR A 6 12.21 -3.99 4.19
C TYR A 6 11.95 -4.64 5.55
N GLU A 7 12.38 -5.88 5.68
CA GLU A 7 12.12 -6.73 6.85
C GLU A 7 13.41 -6.88 7.67
N GLY A 8 13.35 -6.83 9.00
CA GLY A 8 14.54 -6.73 9.87
C GLY A 8 14.25 -6.52 11.37
N THR A 9 15.27 -6.10 12.13
CA THR A 9 15.12 -5.78 13.56
C THR A 9 15.08 -4.26 13.76
N ALA A 10 13.88 -3.69 13.81
CA ALA A 10 13.51 -2.34 14.27
C ALA A 10 14.57 -1.23 14.17
N GLY A 11 14.41 -0.28 13.25
CA GLY A 11 15.32 0.85 13.10
C GLY A 11 15.19 1.53 11.74
N PRO A 12 16.14 2.41 11.36
CA PRO A 12 16.20 2.95 10.00
C PRO A 12 16.32 1.84 8.92
N GLU A 13 16.69 0.63 9.33
CA GLU A 13 16.84 -0.55 8.48
C GLU A 13 15.52 -1.15 7.97
N GLU A 14 14.37 -0.78 8.55
CA GLU A 14 13.02 -1.25 8.15
C GLU A 14 12.10 -0.04 7.84
N PRO A 15 12.36 0.74 6.79
CA PRO A 15 11.60 1.96 6.56
C PRO A 15 10.10 1.73 6.32
N TYR A 16 9.73 0.63 5.67
CA TYR A 16 8.33 0.22 5.54
C TYR A 16 8.18 -1.23 5.08
N GLY A 17 7.01 -1.82 5.37
CA GLY A 17 6.68 -3.17 4.93
C GLY A 17 5.34 -3.68 5.46
N PHE A 18 4.87 -4.75 4.83
CA PHE A 18 3.76 -5.57 5.28
C PHE A 18 4.26 -6.84 5.91
N LYS A 19 3.73 -7.14 7.09
CA LYS A 19 4.07 -8.36 7.81
C LYS A 19 2.91 -8.91 8.62
N ILE A 20 3.07 -10.14 9.06
CA ILE A 20 2.19 -10.81 10.01
C ILE A 20 2.96 -10.92 11.32
N ASN A 21 2.39 -10.39 12.40
CA ASN A 21 3.03 -10.44 13.72
C ASN A 21 2.85 -11.81 14.41
N GLN A 22 3.37 -11.92 15.63
CA GLN A 22 3.29 -13.15 16.43
C GLN A 22 1.86 -13.51 16.88
N ASN A 23 0.91 -12.58 16.76
CA ASN A 23 -0.49 -12.75 17.10
C ASN A 23 -1.36 -13.00 15.85
N ASP A 24 -0.75 -13.34 14.71
CA ASP A 24 -1.46 -13.50 13.43
C ASP A 24 -2.28 -12.26 13.04
N GLN A 25 -1.69 -11.07 13.21
CA GLN A 25 -2.31 -9.83 12.76
C GLN A 25 -1.51 -9.29 11.60
N LEU A 26 -2.22 -8.86 10.55
CA LEU A 26 -1.62 -8.12 9.46
C LEU A 26 -1.19 -6.76 9.99
N GLN A 27 0.01 -6.36 9.59
CA GLN A 27 0.58 -5.09 9.93
C GLN A 27 1.07 -4.40 8.67
N TRP A 28 0.76 -3.11 8.60
CA TRP A 28 1.47 -2.15 7.76
C TRP A 28 2.33 -1.29 8.68
N GLY A 29 3.62 -1.21 8.39
CA GLY A 29 4.58 -0.45 9.18
C GLY A 29 5.30 0.59 8.37
N VAL A 30 5.54 1.75 8.99
CA VAL A 30 6.54 2.72 8.57
C VAL A 30 7.51 2.90 9.75
N SER A 31 8.78 2.53 9.55
CA SER A 31 9.83 2.46 10.58
C SER A 31 9.42 1.65 11.83
N LYS A 32 8.90 2.29 12.88
CA LYS A 32 8.56 1.64 14.15
C LYS A 32 7.07 1.73 14.52
N THR A 33 6.27 2.48 13.78
CA THR A 33 4.83 2.61 14.06
C THR A 33 4.07 1.71 13.11
N TYR A 34 3.34 0.77 13.68
CA TYR A 34 2.53 -0.20 12.95
C TYR A 34 1.05 0.11 13.11
N VAL A 35 0.32 0.05 12.00
CA VAL A 35 -1.13 -0.11 12.01
C VAL A 35 -1.42 -1.60 11.95
N ASN A 36 -2.17 -2.11 12.93
CA ASN A 36 -2.50 -3.54 13.05
C ASN A 36 -3.95 -3.78 12.62
N PHE A 37 -4.19 -4.94 12.02
CA PHE A 37 -5.52 -5.44 11.73
C PHE A 37 -5.73 -6.81 12.38
N ASP A 38 -6.55 -6.83 13.43
CA ASP A 38 -6.72 -7.98 14.36
C ASP A 38 -7.45 -9.19 13.75
N ASN A 39 -7.94 -9.08 12.50
CA ASN A 39 -8.72 -10.11 11.83
C ASN A 39 -7.99 -10.77 10.64
N PHE A 40 -6.70 -10.50 10.42
CA PHE A 40 -5.91 -11.27 9.45
C PHE A 40 -5.42 -12.57 10.08
N HIS A 41 -6.33 -13.40 10.58
CA HIS A 41 -5.98 -14.76 10.94
C HIS A 41 -5.27 -15.38 9.73
N THR A 42 -4.06 -15.93 9.90
CA THR A 42 -3.42 -16.78 8.89
C THR A 42 -4.23 -18.03 8.56
N THR A 43 -5.37 -18.21 9.27
CA THR A 43 -6.44 -19.16 9.03
C THR A 43 -7.69 -18.55 8.37
N THR A 44 -7.66 -17.32 7.85
CA THR A 44 -8.74 -16.69 7.08
C THR A 44 -8.96 -17.45 5.78
N SER A 45 -9.70 -18.56 5.84
CA SER A 45 -10.12 -19.38 4.71
C SER A 45 -8.99 -19.69 3.72
N ASN A 46 -8.27 -20.80 3.91
CA ASN A 46 -7.30 -21.33 2.93
C ASN A 46 -7.69 -20.98 1.47
N GLY A 47 -7.00 -20.01 0.85
CA GLY A 47 -7.12 -19.68 -0.57
C GLY A 47 -7.85 -18.37 -0.97
N THR A 48 -8.31 -17.52 -0.05
CA THR A 48 -8.91 -16.22 -0.45
C THR A 48 -7.86 -15.13 -0.64
N TRP A 49 -7.81 -14.52 -1.82
CA TRP A 49 -6.97 -13.35 -2.09
C TRP A 49 -7.41 -12.14 -1.26
N THR A 50 -6.43 -11.44 -0.67
CA THR A 50 -6.64 -10.19 0.07
C THR A 50 -5.81 -9.09 -0.58
N HIS A 51 -6.45 -7.99 -0.96
CA HIS A 51 -5.75 -6.83 -1.52
C HIS A 51 -5.35 -5.88 -0.39
N LEU A 52 -4.06 -5.52 -0.35
CA LEU A 52 -3.46 -4.70 0.71
C LEU A 52 -2.81 -3.46 0.11
N VAL A 53 -3.12 -2.29 0.68
CA VAL A 53 -2.43 -1.04 0.32
C VAL A 53 -2.02 -0.29 1.57
N GLY A 54 -0.77 0.16 1.58
CA GLY A 54 -0.15 0.94 2.65
C GLY A 54 0.25 2.27 2.05
N THR A 55 -0.29 3.35 2.62
CA THR A 55 0.03 4.71 2.19
C THR A 55 0.80 5.42 3.29
N PHE A 56 1.70 6.32 2.90
CA PHE A 56 2.38 7.21 3.83
C PHE A 56 2.61 8.56 3.18
N ASP A 57 2.03 9.59 3.78
CA ASP A 57 2.22 10.98 3.37
C ASP A 57 3.38 11.60 4.15
N THR A 58 4.50 11.84 3.48
CA THR A 58 5.69 12.47 4.06
C THR A 58 5.44 13.92 4.50
N THR A 59 4.43 14.59 3.93
CA THR A 59 4.09 15.98 4.24
C THR A 59 3.31 16.09 5.54
N THR A 60 2.35 15.18 5.76
CA THR A 60 1.49 15.19 6.97
C THR A 60 1.93 14.20 8.04
N GLY A 61 2.77 13.22 7.69
CA GLY A 61 3.17 12.11 8.54
C GLY A 61 2.09 11.05 8.72
N VAL A 62 1.00 11.11 7.95
CA VAL A 62 -0.14 10.18 8.08
C VAL A 62 0.14 8.90 7.30
N SER A 63 -0.14 7.77 7.95
CA SER A 63 -0.01 6.42 7.41
C SER A 63 -1.34 5.70 7.48
N THR A 64 -1.80 5.09 6.37
CA THR A 64 -3.09 4.38 6.33
C THR A 64 -2.92 2.99 5.72
N LEU A 65 -3.51 1.99 6.39
CA LEU A 65 -3.68 0.63 5.88
C LEU A 65 -5.06 0.50 5.26
N TYR A 66 -5.12 -0.02 4.03
CA TYR A 66 -6.33 -0.41 3.33
C TYR A 66 -6.36 -1.91 3.12
N VAL A 67 -7.55 -2.50 3.27
CA VAL A 67 -7.82 -3.92 3.02
C VAL A 67 -9.03 -4.00 2.10
N ASN A 68 -8.89 -4.71 0.98
CA ASN A 68 -9.94 -4.91 -0.02
C ASN A 68 -10.61 -3.59 -0.44
N GLY A 69 -9.79 -2.59 -0.73
CA GLY A 69 -10.23 -1.28 -1.22
C GLY A 69 -10.74 -0.31 -0.14
N THR A 70 -10.80 -0.71 1.14
CA THR A 70 -11.35 0.12 2.22
C THR A 70 -10.30 0.41 3.30
N ALA A 71 -10.30 1.62 3.86
CA ALA A 71 -9.41 1.97 4.96
C ALA A 71 -9.70 1.11 6.21
N ALA A 72 -8.70 0.38 6.68
CA ALA A 72 -8.77 -0.47 7.86
C ALA A 72 -8.24 0.25 9.11
N GLY A 73 -7.35 1.23 8.95
CA GLY A 73 -6.85 2.02 10.06
C GLY A 73 -5.80 3.05 9.64
N THR A 74 -5.61 4.06 10.50
CA THR A 74 -4.67 5.17 10.28
C THR A 74 -3.83 5.40 11.53
N ALA A 75 -2.58 5.78 11.32
CA ALA A 75 -1.66 6.28 12.35
C ALA A 75 -0.93 7.54 11.85
N ASN A 76 -0.34 8.31 12.78
CA ASN A 76 0.54 9.43 12.43
C ASN A 76 1.90 9.26 13.12
N PRO A 77 2.85 8.57 12.47
CA PRO A 77 4.24 8.49 12.96
C PRO A 77 5.06 9.78 12.77
N GLY A 78 4.54 10.78 12.05
CA GLY A 78 5.22 12.05 11.79
C GLY A 78 5.99 12.07 10.46
N VAL A 79 6.36 13.28 10.03
CA VAL A 79 6.84 13.59 8.66
C VAL A 79 8.19 12.97 8.26
N ASN A 80 8.98 12.46 9.21
CA ASN A 80 10.28 11.85 8.97
C ASN A 80 10.32 10.37 9.35
N ALA A 81 9.18 9.68 9.20
CA ALA A 81 9.05 8.29 9.62
C ALA A 81 9.72 7.29 8.68
N ILE A 82 9.95 7.64 7.39
CA ILE A 82 10.70 6.79 6.45
C ILE A 82 12.18 7.13 6.49
N GLY A 83 13.02 6.14 6.82
CA GLY A 83 14.49 6.24 6.81
C GLY A 83 15.13 5.64 5.55
N SER A 84 16.46 5.73 5.47
CA SER A 84 17.23 5.04 4.42
C SER A 84 17.35 3.54 4.71
N ALA A 85 17.03 2.71 3.72
CA ALA A 85 17.24 1.28 3.85
C ALA A 85 18.70 0.88 3.58
N THR A 86 19.25 -0.02 4.39
CA THR A 86 20.56 -0.66 4.17
C THR A 86 20.41 -2.12 3.72
N ARG A 87 19.17 -2.58 3.55
CA ARG A 87 18.77 -3.97 3.35
C ARG A 87 18.01 -4.12 2.04
N LEU A 88 17.85 -5.35 1.57
CA LEU A 88 17.12 -5.62 0.34
C LEU A 88 15.61 -5.61 0.61
N PHE A 89 14.87 -5.01 -0.32
CA PHE A 89 13.42 -5.16 -0.38
C PHE A 89 13.09 -6.62 -0.66
N SER A 90 12.30 -7.23 0.22
CA SER A 90 12.06 -8.67 0.26
C SER A 90 10.59 -9.00 0.05
N PHE A 91 10.35 -10.20 -0.48
CA PHE A 91 9.02 -10.72 -0.76
C PHE A 91 8.88 -12.09 -0.10
N GLY A 92 7.78 -12.29 0.61
CA GLY A 92 7.41 -13.56 1.25
C GLY A 92 8.40 -14.04 2.32
N ARG A 93 9.26 -13.17 2.87
CA ARG A 93 10.24 -13.54 3.88
C ARG A 93 10.77 -12.35 4.65
N TYR A 94 11.34 -12.65 5.81
CA TYR A 94 12.39 -11.82 6.39
C TYR A 94 13.70 -12.04 5.62
N ASP A 95 14.43 -10.97 5.35
CA ASP A 95 15.70 -11.03 4.62
C ASP A 95 16.81 -11.76 5.44
N ASN A 96 16.89 -11.57 6.77
CA ASN A 96 17.90 -12.15 7.66
C ASN A 96 17.47 -13.43 8.39
N SER A 97 16.30 -13.98 8.08
CA SER A 97 15.78 -15.17 8.74
C SER A 97 15.11 -16.09 7.75
N THR A 98 15.39 -17.38 7.87
CA THR A 98 14.67 -18.43 7.12
C THR A 98 13.42 -18.91 7.85
N SER A 99 13.17 -18.43 9.07
CA SER A 99 12.09 -18.90 9.95
C SER A 99 10.81 -18.09 9.85
N TYR A 100 10.80 -16.98 9.10
CA TYR A 100 9.66 -16.06 8.99
C TYR A 100 9.18 -15.90 7.54
N ASN A 101 9.27 -16.97 6.76
CA ASN A 101 8.75 -17.02 5.41
C ASN A 101 7.21 -17.00 5.41
N LEU A 102 6.63 -16.39 4.40
CA LEU A 102 5.21 -16.46 4.11
C LEU A 102 4.87 -17.87 3.62
N ASP A 103 3.86 -18.47 4.23
CA ASP A 103 3.19 -19.67 3.70
C ASP A 103 1.96 -19.21 2.91
N GLY A 104 2.16 -18.89 1.63
CA GLY A 104 1.14 -18.26 0.81
C GLY A 104 1.66 -17.79 -0.54
N SER A 105 0.79 -17.13 -1.30
CA SER A 105 1.12 -16.53 -2.60
C SER A 105 1.04 -15.01 -2.53
N ILE A 106 1.87 -14.35 -3.33
CA ILE A 106 1.89 -12.90 -3.53
C ILE A 106 1.76 -12.69 -5.04
N ASP A 107 0.95 -11.72 -5.43
CA ASP A 107 0.76 -11.32 -6.83
C ASP A 107 0.66 -9.80 -6.92
N ASP A 108 0.91 -9.25 -8.12
CA ASP A 108 0.72 -7.84 -8.47
C ASP A 108 1.29 -6.81 -7.46
N VAL A 109 2.56 -6.96 -7.08
CA VAL A 109 3.21 -5.97 -6.20
C VAL A 109 3.50 -4.68 -6.97
N GLN A 110 2.99 -3.58 -6.45
CA GLN A 110 3.17 -2.23 -7.01
C GLN A 110 3.75 -1.29 -5.94
N LEU A 111 4.51 -0.29 -6.38
CA LEU A 111 5.08 0.76 -5.54
C LEU A 111 4.92 2.11 -6.23
N TYR A 112 4.45 3.09 -5.48
CA TYR A 112 4.15 4.44 -5.95
C TYR A 112 5.00 5.46 -5.20
N ASP A 113 5.39 6.55 -5.86
CA ASP A 113 6.05 7.71 -5.25
C ASP A 113 5.06 8.80 -4.81
N GLU A 114 3.76 8.51 -4.90
CA GLU A 114 2.66 9.37 -4.47
C GLU A 114 1.75 8.68 -3.44
N VAL A 115 0.99 9.50 -2.73
CA VAL A 115 -0.02 9.03 -1.77
C VAL A 115 -1.30 8.73 -2.53
N LEU A 116 -1.63 7.44 -2.67
CA LEU A 116 -2.89 7.04 -3.27
C LEU A 116 -4.09 7.45 -2.39
N ASP A 117 -5.11 8.02 -3.02
CA ASP A 117 -6.37 8.32 -2.35
C ASP A 117 -7.29 7.09 -2.24
N SER A 118 -8.39 7.21 -1.50
CA SER A 118 -9.32 6.09 -1.29
C SER A 118 -10.00 5.61 -2.58
N THR A 119 -10.17 6.47 -3.58
CA THR A 119 -10.76 6.13 -4.89
C THR A 119 -9.78 5.34 -5.74
N GLU A 120 -8.51 5.74 -5.75
CA GLU A 120 -7.44 5.02 -6.44
C GLU A 120 -7.24 3.63 -5.83
N VAL A 121 -7.22 3.53 -4.51
CA VAL A 121 -7.13 2.25 -3.80
C VAL A 121 -8.33 1.34 -4.08
N ALA A 122 -9.54 1.90 -4.13
CA ALA A 122 -10.74 1.15 -4.52
C ALA A 122 -10.67 0.68 -5.97
N SER A 123 -10.08 1.50 -6.87
CA SER A 123 -9.90 1.17 -8.28
C SER A 123 -8.90 0.02 -8.48
N LEU A 124 -7.78 0.04 -7.75
CA LEU A 124 -6.81 -1.07 -7.73
C LEU A 124 -7.46 -2.37 -7.25
N PHE A 125 -8.28 -2.31 -6.19
CA PHE A 125 -8.98 -3.50 -5.69
C PHE A 125 -9.96 -4.07 -6.73
N ALA A 126 -10.72 -3.20 -7.40
CA ALA A 126 -11.71 -3.61 -8.39
C ALA A 126 -11.08 -4.12 -9.70
N ASN A 127 -9.82 -3.75 -9.98
CA ASN A 127 -9.12 -4.06 -11.21
C ASN A 127 -7.70 -4.57 -10.91
N PRO A 128 -7.53 -5.84 -10.48
CA PRO A 128 -6.20 -6.44 -10.29
C PRO A 128 -5.33 -6.29 -11.54
N GLY A 129 -4.04 -5.98 -11.35
CA GLY A 129 -3.08 -5.72 -12.43
C GLY A 129 -3.19 -4.33 -13.08
N LEU A 130 -4.09 -3.44 -12.62
CA LEU A 130 -4.14 -2.06 -13.09
C LEU A 130 -2.85 -1.32 -12.71
N ASP A 131 -2.18 -0.72 -13.70
CA ASP A 131 -1.05 0.18 -13.50
C ASP A 131 -1.54 1.64 -13.48
N LEU A 132 -1.61 2.26 -12.30
CA LEU A 132 -2.05 3.65 -12.18
C LEU A 132 -1.07 4.63 -12.83
N ALA A 133 0.22 4.28 -12.99
CA ALA A 133 1.19 5.13 -13.69
C ALA A 133 0.92 5.21 -15.20
N SER A 134 0.16 4.25 -15.75
CA SER A 134 -0.33 4.31 -17.13
C SER A 134 -1.53 5.23 -17.33
N ILE A 135 -2.18 5.64 -16.22
CA ILE A 135 -3.23 6.65 -16.23
C ILE A 135 -2.54 8.01 -16.18
N PRO A 136 -2.66 8.87 -17.22
CA PRO A 136 -2.04 10.18 -17.16
C PRO A 136 -2.70 10.96 -16.01
N GLU A 137 -1.86 11.49 -15.10
CA GLU A 137 -2.15 12.26 -13.88
C GLU A 137 -3.56 12.87 -13.82
N PRO A 138 -4.24 12.94 -12.66
CA PRO A 138 -5.64 13.38 -12.54
C PRO A 138 -5.97 14.73 -13.22
N SER A 139 -4.97 15.58 -13.45
CA SER A 139 -5.11 16.78 -14.27
C SER A 139 -5.42 16.50 -15.75
N SER A 140 -4.91 15.42 -16.35
CA SER A 140 -5.08 15.06 -17.76
C SER A 140 -6.46 14.48 -18.05
N THR A 141 -7.01 13.64 -17.17
CA THR A 141 -8.39 13.14 -17.30
C THR A 141 -9.41 14.23 -17.01
N ALA A 142 -9.19 15.05 -15.98
CA ALA A 142 -10.01 16.23 -15.71
C ALA A 142 -9.96 17.24 -16.89
N LEU A 143 -8.79 17.47 -17.49
CA LEU A 143 -8.62 18.34 -18.66
C LEU A 143 -9.27 17.76 -19.92
N LEU A 144 -9.25 16.43 -20.11
CA LEU A 144 -9.95 15.78 -21.23
C LEU A 144 -11.48 15.92 -21.09
N VAL A 145 -12.01 15.74 -19.88
CA VAL A 145 -13.44 15.89 -19.58
C VAL A 145 -13.88 17.36 -19.69
N LEU A 146 -13.10 18.30 -19.14
CA LEU A 146 -13.37 19.75 -19.24
C LEU A 146 -13.22 20.28 -20.67
N GLY A 147 -12.21 19.81 -21.41
CA GLY A 147 -12.00 20.17 -22.82
C GLY A 147 -13.14 19.68 -23.72
N GLY A 148 -13.63 18.45 -23.50
CA GLY A 148 -14.80 17.90 -24.21
C GLY A 148 -16.09 18.69 -23.94
N LEU A 149 -16.35 19.04 -22.68
CA LEU A 149 -17.52 19.85 -22.29
C LEU A 149 -17.45 21.28 -22.86
N ALA A 150 -16.27 21.91 -22.86
CA ALA A 150 -16.07 23.24 -23.44
C ALA A 150 -16.30 23.28 -24.96
N LEU A 151 -15.91 22.22 -25.69
CA LEU A 151 -16.17 22.10 -27.12
C LEU A 151 -17.66 21.87 -27.45
N ILE A 152 -18.39 21.16 -26.59
CA ILE A 152 -19.85 20.97 -26.74
C ILE A 152 -20.61 22.29 -26.53
N LEU A 153 -20.13 23.14 -25.61
CA LEU A 153 -20.76 24.43 -25.31
C LEU A 153 -20.46 25.53 -26.34
N ARG A 154 -19.42 25.39 -27.18
CA ARG A 154 -19.04 26.40 -28.20
C ARG A 154 -19.79 26.26 -29.53
N ARG A 155 -20.52 25.16 -29.75
CA ARG A 155 -21.17 24.85 -31.05
C ARG A 155 -22.59 25.40 -31.22
N ARG A 156 -23.06 26.24 -30.29
CA ARG A 156 -24.35 26.95 -30.39
C ARG A 156 -24.10 28.46 -30.41
N ASN A 157 -23.96 29.02 -31.61
CA ASN A 157 -24.31 30.39 -31.97
C ASN A 157 -24.68 30.39 -33.45
#